data_AF-E4YYH5-F1
#
_entry.id   AF-E4YYH5-F1
#
_cell.length_a   1.000
_cell.length_b   1.000
_cell.length_c   1.000
_cell.angle_alpha   90.00
_cell.angle_beta   90.00
_cell.angle_gamma   90.00
#
_symmetry.space_group_name_H-M   'P 1'
#
loop_
_entity.id
_entity.type
_entity.pdbx_description
1 polymer ?
#
loop_
_entity_poly.entity_id
_entity_poly.type
_entity_poly.pdbx_seq_one_letter_code
_entity_poly.pdbx_strand_id
1 'polypeptide(L)'
;PDLSYAACKPSVENLRGYTCGLWTSFHLFLSLSPDEQAPLFVEAMSEMILNHFSCLECRKNFKNEIELFPLSDVSDHSSGVRWLWKLHNSVNARIAGEKSEDPKFPKIQFPSNEECALCKTADDFEIAETLKYLDFHYSKENLVLADGEKIIDNSRMEDDPDEIVEAIVDKPKSHKGLVWFFLVVSLIASMGLWRSYRIRTRLKRHYRKISHQL
;
A
#
# COMPACT_ATOMS: atom_id res chain seq x y z
N PRO A 1 -2.34 5.25 16.00
CA PRO A 1 -3.30 4.26 15.45
C PRO A 1 -3.36 3.03 16.37
N ASP A 2 -4.56 2.62 16.78
CA ASP A 2 -4.74 1.32 17.43
C ASP A 2 -4.48 0.22 16.38
N LEU A 3 -3.29 -0.37 16.44
CA LEU A 3 -2.74 -1.35 15.51
C LEU A 3 -3.30 -2.76 15.73
N SER A 4 -4.57 -2.88 16.15
CA SER A 4 -5.20 -4.11 16.63
C SER A 4 -5.44 -5.18 15.52
N TYR A 5 -4.46 -5.45 14.66
CA TYR A 5 -4.45 -6.35 13.50
C TYR A 5 -4.94 -5.79 12.16
N ALA A 6 -5.30 -4.51 12.02
CA ALA A 6 -5.70 -3.88 10.75
C ALA A 6 -6.68 -4.76 9.93
N ALA A 7 -6.32 -5.22 8.72
CA ALA A 7 -7.15 -6.11 7.88
C ALA A 7 -7.41 -7.50 8.50
N CYS A 8 -6.57 -7.93 9.44
CA CYS A 8 -6.71 -9.16 10.21
C CYS A 8 -7.47 -8.96 11.53
N LYS A 9 -8.03 -7.76 11.78
CA LYS A 9 -8.90 -7.51 12.92
C LYS A 9 -10.11 -8.45 12.88
N PRO A 10 -10.39 -9.17 13.98
CA PRO A 10 -11.56 -10.03 14.01
C PRO A 10 -12.85 -9.29 14.30
N SER A 11 -13.97 -9.88 13.89
CA SER A 11 -15.30 -9.41 14.28
C SER A 11 -15.76 -9.95 15.63
N VAL A 12 -15.19 -11.07 16.06
CA VAL A 12 -15.42 -11.72 17.36
C VAL A 12 -14.08 -11.98 18.03
N GLU A 13 -13.98 -11.72 19.33
CA GLU A 13 -12.75 -11.94 20.09
C GLU A 13 -12.22 -13.37 19.91
N ASN A 14 -10.89 -13.51 19.84
CA ASN A 14 -10.17 -14.78 19.62
C ASN A 14 -10.39 -15.45 18.26
N LEU A 15 -11.08 -14.83 17.30
CA LEU A 15 -11.04 -15.24 15.90
C LEU A 15 -9.95 -14.44 15.15
N ARG A 16 -9.47 -14.93 13.99
CA ARG A 16 -8.47 -14.26 13.12
C ARG A 16 -7.21 -13.77 13.88
N GLY A 17 -6.95 -12.46 13.88
CA GLY A 17 -5.85 -11.82 14.60
C GLY A 17 -4.48 -12.36 14.19
N TYR A 18 -3.73 -12.85 15.18
CA TYR A 18 -2.38 -13.39 15.02
C TYR A 18 -2.26 -14.41 13.88
N THR A 19 -3.19 -15.37 13.79
CA THR A 19 -3.15 -16.42 12.76
C THR A 19 -3.31 -15.85 11.35
N CYS A 20 -4.20 -14.87 11.18
CA CYS A 20 -4.39 -14.18 9.90
C CYS A 20 -3.12 -13.40 9.53
N GLY A 21 -2.57 -12.64 10.48
CA GLY A 21 -1.34 -11.87 10.25
C GLY A 21 -0.16 -12.77 9.89
N LEU A 22 -0.04 -13.94 10.54
CA LEU A 22 1.03 -14.88 10.26
C LEU A 22 0.93 -15.46 8.84
N TRP A 23 -0.26 -15.88 8.40
CA TRP A 23 -0.47 -16.30 7.02
C TRP A 23 -0.12 -15.19 6.02
N THR A 24 -0.61 -13.97 6.25
CA THR A 24 -0.29 -12.81 5.39
C THR A 24 1.22 -12.57 5.31
N SER A 25 1.94 -12.66 6.43
CA SER A 25 3.39 -12.50 6.45
C SER A 25 4.11 -13.60 5.66
N PHE A 26 3.67 -14.85 5.74
CA PHE A 26 4.29 -15.92 4.96
C PHE A 26 4.09 -15.74 3.47
N HIS A 27 2.88 -15.38 3.04
CA HIS A 27 2.61 -15.08 1.64
C HIS A 27 3.46 -13.90 1.16
N LEU A 28 3.54 -12.82 1.94
CA LEU A 28 4.41 -11.68 1.65
C LEU A 28 5.88 -12.08 1.49
N PHE A 29 6.45 -12.77 2.48
CA PHE A 29 7.86 -13.14 2.43
C PHE A 29 8.18 -14.09 1.28
N LEU A 30 7.28 -15.02 0.98
CA LEU A 30 7.45 -15.93 -0.15
C LEU A 30 7.35 -15.20 -1.49
N SER A 31 6.38 -14.29 -1.66
CA SER A 31 6.26 -13.43 -2.85
C SER A 31 7.41 -12.41 -3.00
N LEU A 32 8.23 -12.20 -1.96
CA LEU A 32 9.45 -11.39 -2.04
C LEU A 32 10.74 -12.24 -2.15
N SER A 33 10.64 -13.57 -2.05
CA SER A 33 11.80 -14.46 -2.04
C SER A 33 12.29 -14.75 -3.47
N PRO A 34 13.59 -14.60 -3.77
CA PRO A 34 14.16 -15.08 -5.03
C PRO A 34 14.02 -16.59 -5.20
N ASP A 35 14.19 -17.09 -6.42
CA ASP A 35 14.05 -18.51 -6.78
C ASP A 35 14.85 -19.43 -5.86
N GLU A 36 16.12 -19.10 -5.58
CA GLU A 36 17.01 -19.93 -4.78
C GLU A 36 16.66 -19.93 -3.28
N GLN A 37 15.89 -18.94 -2.82
CA GLN A 37 15.54 -18.77 -1.40
C GLN A 37 14.14 -19.31 -1.08
N ALA A 38 13.25 -19.41 -2.06
CA ALA A 38 11.87 -19.88 -1.84
C ALA A 38 11.80 -21.29 -1.21
N PRO A 39 12.58 -22.31 -1.64
CA PRO A 39 12.58 -23.62 -0.98
C PRO A 39 13.04 -23.56 0.49
N LEU A 40 14.11 -22.80 0.76
CA LEU A 40 14.64 -22.61 2.12
C LEU A 40 13.64 -21.90 3.02
N PHE A 41 12.92 -20.91 2.50
CA PHE A 41 11.87 -20.21 3.23
C PHE A 41 10.72 -21.15 3.59
N VAL A 42 10.24 -21.96 2.62
CA VAL A 42 9.14 -22.91 2.85
C VAL A 42 9.54 -23.97 3.89
N GLU A 43 10.79 -24.46 3.86
CA GLU A 43 11.34 -25.37 4.87
C GLU A 43 11.36 -24.70 6.26
N ALA A 44 11.99 -23.53 6.39
CA ALA A 44 12.08 -22.80 7.65
C ALA A 44 10.71 -22.43 8.22
N MET A 45 9.77 -21.99 7.36
CA MET A 45 8.38 -21.72 7.74
C MET A 45 7.71 -22.98 8.30
N SER A 46 7.88 -24.11 7.62
CA SER A 46 7.27 -25.38 8.02
C SER A 46 7.83 -25.88 9.36
N GLU A 47 9.16 -25.81 9.55
CA GLU A 47 9.78 -26.14 10.84
C GLU A 47 9.31 -25.20 11.95
N MET A 48 9.21 -23.90 11.68
CA MET A 48 8.71 -22.93 12.64
C MET A 48 7.29 -23.26 13.09
N ILE A 49 6.40 -23.64 12.17
CA ILE A 49 5.04 -24.05 12.49
C ILE A 49 5.04 -25.34 13.31
N LEU A 50 5.74 -26.38 12.83
CA LEU A 50 5.75 -27.70 13.46
C LEU A 50 6.37 -27.72 14.87
N ASN A 51 7.35 -26.86 15.12
CA ASN A 51 8.08 -26.85 16.38
C ASN A 51 7.59 -25.78 17.36
N HIS A 52 7.13 -24.62 16.87
CA HIS A 52 6.92 -23.44 17.71
C HIS A 52 5.49 -22.89 17.71
N PHE A 53 4.61 -23.33 16.81
CA PHE A 53 3.23 -22.84 16.82
C PHE A 53 2.46 -23.36 18.03
N SER A 54 1.86 -22.45 18.81
CA SER A 54 1.27 -22.78 20.11
C SER A 54 0.05 -23.72 20.02
N CYS A 55 -0.72 -23.63 18.93
CA CYS A 55 -1.89 -24.47 18.71
C CYS A 55 -1.49 -25.89 18.27
N LEU A 56 -1.48 -26.84 19.21
CA LEU A 56 -1.09 -28.24 18.96
C LEU A 56 -1.91 -28.90 17.85
N GLU A 57 -3.23 -28.68 17.85
CA GLU A 57 -4.13 -29.23 16.82
C GLU A 57 -3.85 -28.60 15.45
N CYS A 58 -3.52 -27.31 15.40
CA CYS A 58 -3.15 -26.64 14.18
C CYS A 58 -1.83 -27.21 13.60
N ARG A 59 -0.86 -27.54 14.45
CA ARG A 59 0.39 -28.20 14.01
C ARG A 59 0.14 -29.58 13.43
N LYS A 60 -0.73 -30.37 14.08
CA LYS A 60 -1.13 -31.70 13.57
C LYS A 60 -1.81 -31.57 12.21
N ASN A 61 -2.74 -30.63 12.07
CA ASN A 61 -3.40 -30.36 10.80
C ASN A 61 -2.42 -29.89 9.73
N PHE A 62 -1.50 -28.98 10.06
CA PHE A 62 -0.46 -28.54 9.14
C PHE A 62 0.46 -29.68 8.69
N LYS A 63 0.82 -30.59 9.61
CA LYS A 63 1.57 -31.81 9.27
C LYS A 63 0.83 -32.65 8.22
N ASN A 64 -0.49 -32.80 8.35
CA ASN A 64 -1.28 -33.53 7.36
C ASN A 64 -1.34 -32.77 6.02
N GLU A 65 -1.38 -31.43 6.03
CA GLU A 65 -1.35 -30.64 4.80
C GLU A 65 -0.03 -30.82 4.03
N ILE A 66 1.12 -30.80 4.71
CA ILE A 66 2.42 -30.98 4.05
C ILE A 66 2.65 -32.43 3.56
N GLU A 67 1.84 -33.39 3.99
CA GLU A 67 1.79 -34.73 3.38
C GLU A 67 1.02 -34.72 2.05
N LEU A 68 0.00 -33.87 1.92
CA LEU A 68 -0.76 -33.68 0.67
C LEU A 68 -0.05 -32.74 -0.32
N PHE A 69 0.71 -31.78 0.21
CA PHE A 69 1.52 -30.83 -0.54
C PHE A 69 2.97 -30.96 -0.07
N PRO A 70 3.74 -31.94 -0.59
CA PRO A 70 5.12 -32.17 -0.16
C PRO A 70 6.01 -30.94 -0.36
N LEU A 71 6.95 -30.71 0.58
CA LEU A 71 7.94 -29.63 0.45
C LEU A 71 8.83 -29.80 -0.79
N SER A 72 8.99 -31.03 -1.28
CA SER A 72 9.74 -31.35 -2.50
C SER A 72 9.12 -30.79 -3.78
N ASP A 73 7.87 -30.31 -3.73
CA ASP A 73 7.20 -29.68 -4.86
C ASP A 73 7.63 -28.22 -5.07
N VAL A 74 8.46 -27.68 -4.18
CA VAL A 74 8.98 -26.30 -4.21
C VAL A 74 10.43 -26.30 -4.67
N SER A 75 10.67 -25.83 -5.89
CA SER A 75 12.00 -25.72 -6.51
C SER A 75 12.46 -24.30 -6.75
N ASP A 76 11.53 -23.35 -6.75
CA ASP A 76 11.72 -21.96 -7.18
C ASP A 76 10.62 -21.07 -6.57
N HIS A 77 10.65 -19.77 -6.90
CA HIS A 77 9.70 -18.80 -6.40
C HIS A 77 8.26 -19.16 -6.78
N SER A 78 8.01 -19.41 -8.06
CA SER A 78 6.67 -19.65 -8.61
C SER A 78 6.03 -20.90 -8.00
N SER A 79 6.78 -21.99 -7.90
CA SER A 79 6.34 -23.22 -7.24
C SER A 79 6.11 -23.01 -5.74
N GLY A 80 6.93 -22.20 -5.06
CA GLY A 80 6.72 -21.82 -3.67
C GLY A 80 5.42 -21.05 -3.43
N VAL A 81 5.21 -19.94 -4.16
CA VAL A 81 3.98 -19.14 -4.09
C VAL A 81 2.75 -20.02 -4.36
N ARG A 82 2.82 -20.86 -5.40
CA ARG A 82 1.76 -21.82 -5.73
C ARG A 82 1.49 -22.82 -4.61
N TRP A 83 2.55 -23.37 -4.02
CA TRP A 83 2.47 -24.38 -2.97
C TRP A 83 1.77 -23.82 -1.73
N LEU A 84 2.21 -22.65 -1.26
CA LEU A 84 1.64 -22.01 -0.07
C LEU A 84 0.17 -21.62 -0.29
N TRP A 85 -0.15 -21.13 -1.49
CA TRP A 85 -1.51 -20.81 -1.88
C TRP A 85 -2.43 -22.04 -1.89
N LYS A 86 -2.02 -23.14 -2.53
CA LYS A 86 -2.79 -24.40 -2.54
C LYS A 86 -3.01 -24.94 -1.14
N LEU A 87 -1.94 -25.00 -0.33
CA LEU A 87 -2.01 -25.45 1.05
C LEU A 87 -3.00 -24.60 1.85
N HIS A 88 -2.92 -23.27 1.76
CA HIS A 88 -3.82 -22.39 2.50
C HIS A 88 -5.27 -22.54 2.04
N ASN A 89 -5.52 -22.76 0.74
CA ASN A 89 -6.86 -23.02 0.23
C ASN A 89 -7.42 -24.39 0.66
N SER A 90 -6.58 -25.41 0.80
CA SER A 90 -6.95 -26.68 1.43
C SER A 90 -7.37 -26.49 2.89
N VAL A 91 -6.61 -25.68 3.64
CA VAL A 91 -6.97 -25.28 5.01
C VAL A 91 -8.31 -24.53 5.04
N ASN A 92 -8.53 -23.58 4.12
CA ASN A 92 -9.78 -22.85 4.01
C ASN A 92 -10.97 -23.78 3.74
N ALA A 93 -10.81 -24.76 2.85
CA ALA A 93 -11.84 -25.75 2.55
C ALA A 93 -12.20 -26.58 3.79
N ARG A 94 -11.20 -27.03 4.56
CA ARG A 94 -11.42 -27.82 5.78
C ARG A 94 -12.17 -27.04 6.87
N ILE A 95 -11.83 -25.77 7.07
CA ILE A 95 -12.36 -24.99 8.21
C ILE A 95 -13.56 -24.10 7.86
N ALA A 96 -14.06 -24.17 6.62
CA ALA A 96 -15.26 -23.46 6.21
C ALA A 96 -16.49 -23.96 6.99
N GLY A 97 -17.26 -23.05 7.58
CA GLY A 97 -18.43 -23.38 8.41
C GLY A 97 -18.13 -23.94 9.80
N GLU A 98 -16.86 -24.09 10.18
CA GLU A 98 -16.47 -24.52 11.52
C GLU A 98 -16.66 -23.41 12.55
N LYS A 99 -16.73 -23.76 13.84
CA LYS A 99 -16.92 -22.78 14.93
C LYS A 99 -15.79 -21.74 15.05
N SER A 100 -14.62 -22.05 14.49
CA SER A 100 -13.47 -21.15 14.46
C SER A 100 -13.49 -20.16 13.29
N GLU A 101 -14.48 -20.25 12.41
CA GLU A 101 -14.70 -19.31 11.31
C GLU A 101 -15.29 -18.00 11.83
N ASP A 102 -14.70 -16.88 11.41
CA ASP A 102 -15.23 -15.56 11.74
C ASP A 102 -16.46 -15.26 10.88
N PRO A 103 -17.65 -14.97 11.46
CA PRO A 103 -18.88 -14.78 10.69
C PRO A 103 -18.83 -13.65 9.66
N LYS A 104 -17.96 -12.65 9.84
CA LYS A 104 -17.77 -11.56 8.87
C LYS A 104 -16.73 -11.87 7.80
N PHE A 105 -15.96 -12.93 7.97
CA PHE A 105 -14.88 -13.33 7.08
C PHE A 105 -14.95 -14.84 6.81
N PRO A 106 -16.03 -15.30 6.13
CA PRO A 106 -16.19 -16.70 5.78
C PRO A 106 -15.02 -17.17 4.90
N LYS A 107 -14.62 -18.42 5.07
CA LYS A 107 -13.56 -19.05 4.31
C LYS A 107 -14.02 -19.27 2.88
N ILE A 108 -13.19 -18.81 1.96
CA ILE A 108 -13.37 -18.99 0.53
C ILE A 108 -12.17 -19.70 -0.04
N GLN A 109 -12.35 -20.28 -1.23
CA GLN A 109 -11.22 -20.57 -2.10
C GLN A 109 -10.73 -19.24 -2.67
N PHE A 110 -9.61 -18.74 -2.15
CA PHE A 110 -9.03 -17.45 -2.46
C PHE A 110 -8.19 -17.49 -3.75
N PRO A 111 -8.17 -16.43 -4.59
CA PRO A 111 -9.00 -15.24 -4.51
C PRO A 111 -10.46 -15.50 -4.89
N SER A 112 -11.35 -14.60 -4.46
CA SER A 112 -12.72 -14.55 -5.00
C SER A 112 -12.74 -14.08 -6.47
N ASN A 113 -13.85 -14.32 -7.17
CA ASN A 113 -14.04 -13.79 -8.54
C ASN A 113 -14.06 -12.26 -8.57
N GLU A 114 -14.47 -11.62 -7.48
CA GLU A 114 -14.47 -10.15 -7.36
C GLU A 114 -13.05 -9.60 -7.26
N GLU A 115 -12.17 -10.30 -6.53
CA GLU A 115 -10.76 -9.93 -6.39
C GLU A 115 -9.95 -10.23 -7.66
N CYS A 116 -10.23 -11.35 -8.33
CA CYS A 116 -9.56 -11.70 -9.57
C CYS A 116 -10.46 -12.50 -10.52
N ALA A 117 -11.12 -11.78 -11.43
CA ALA A 117 -12.02 -12.38 -12.42
C ALA A 117 -11.31 -13.32 -13.40
N LEU A 118 -10.01 -13.11 -13.66
CA LEU A 118 -9.20 -13.95 -14.55
C LEU A 118 -8.63 -15.19 -13.87
N CYS A 119 -8.65 -15.25 -12.53
CA CYS A 119 -8.05 -16.34 -11.78
C CYS A 119 -8.92 -17.60 -11.75
N LYS A 120 -10.18 -17.54 -12.20
CA LYS A 120 -11.14 -18.64 -12.11
C LYS A 120 -11.90 -18.82 -13.42
N THR A 121 -12.04 -20.08 -13.81
CA THR A 121 -13.01 -20.54 -14.82
C THR A 121 -14.27 -21.05 -14.14
N ALA A 122 -15.18 -21.63 -14.93
CA ALA A 122 -16.37 -22.29 -14.41
C ALA A 122 -16.03 -23.44 -13.45
N ASP A 123 -14.92 -24.14 -13.68
CA ASP A 123 -14.61 -25.41 -13.02
C ASP A 123 -13.35 -25.38 -12.14
N ASP A 124 -12.40 -24.47 -12.38
CA ASP A 124 -11.12 -24.44 -11.64
C ASP A 124 -10.40 -23.07 -11.69
N PHE A 125 -9.27 -22.97 -10.97
CA PHE A 125 -8.36 -21.83 -11.02
C PHE A 125 -7.47 -21.83 -12.27
N GLU A 126 -7.38 -20.66 -12.91
CA GLU A 126 -6.36 -20.37 -13.91
C GLU A 126 -5.04 -20.06 -13.20
N ILE A 127 -4.16 -21.05 -13.13
CA ILE A 127 -2.92 -20.98 -12.34
C ILE A 127 -2.03 -19.80 -12.75
N ALA A 128 -1.88 -19.54 -14.05
CA ALA A 128 -1.02 -18.46 -14.52
C ALA A 128 -1.51 -17.08 -14.07
N GLU A 129 -2.81 -16.82 -14.15
CA GLU A 129 -3.40 -15.56 -13.70
C GLU A 129 -3.47 -15.47 -12.17
N THR A 130 -3.66 -16.61 -11.49
CA THR A 130 -3.61 -16.71 -10.04
C THR A 130 -2.24 -16.33 -9.49
N LEU A 131 -1.15 -16.83 -10.07
CA LEU A 131 0.19 -16.48 -9.61
C LEU A 131 0.50 -15.00 -9.81
N LYS A 132 0.16 -14.43 -10.98
CA LYS A 132 0.29 -12.98 -11.21
C LYS A 132 -0.49 -12.16 -10.18
N TYR A 133 -1.71 -12.60 -9.85
CA TYR A 133 -2.53 -11.94 -8.83
C TYR A 133 -1.87 -12.04 -7.46
N LEU A 134 -1.35 -13.20 -7.06
CA LEU A 134 -0.72 -13.39 -5.75
C LEU A 134 0.54 -12.52 -5.62
N ASP A 135 1.41 -12.52 -6.62
CA ASP A 135 2.64 -11.71 -6.60
C ASP A 135 2.32 -10.22 -6.54
N PHE A 136 1.29 -9.77 -7.26
CA PHE A 136 0.80 -8.41 -7.13
C PHE A 136 0.21 -8.15 -5.74
N HIS A 137 -0.73 -8.98 -5.29
CA HIS A 137 -1.45 -8.80 -4.02
C HIS A 137 -0.50 -8.71 -2.82
N TYR A 138 0.57 -9.50 -2.84
CA TYR A 138 1.61 -9.53 -1.82
C TYR A 138 2.86 -8.72 -2.18
N SER A 139 2.80 -7.83 -3.18
CA SER A 139 3.92 -6.97 -3.54
C SER A 139 4.12 -5.84 -2.53
N LYS A 140 5.34 -5.29 -2.50
CA LYS A 140 5.69 -4.12 -1.67
C LYS A 140 4.77 -2.92 -1.94
N GLU A 141 4.36 -2.72 -3.19
CA GLU A 141 3.49 -1.62 -3.63
C GLU A 141 2.06 -1.72 -3.08
N ASN A 142 1.61 -2.93 -2.73
CA ASN A 142 0.28 -3.17 -2.16
C ASN A 142 0.27 -3.17 -0.63
N LEU A 143 1.43 -2.99 0.01
CA LEU A 143 1.51 -2.79 1.46
C LEU A 143 1.00 -1.39 1.84
N VAL A 144 0.07 -1.38 2.78
CA VAL A 144 -0.46 -0.16 3.41
C VAL A 144 0.07 -0.09 4.83
N LEU A 145 0.69 1.03 5.18
CA LEU A 145 1.22 1.29 6.51
C LEU A 145 0.10 1.46 7.53
N ALA A 146 0.49 1.39 8.81
CA ALA A 146 -0.37 1.50 9.98
C ALA A 146 -1.29 2.74 10.01
N ASP A 147 -0.86 3.82 9.38
CA ASP A 147 -1.54 5.11 9.25
C ASP A 147 -2.35 5.25 7.96
N GLY A 148 -2.36 4.22 7.11
CA GLY A 148 -3.04 4.22 5.83
C GLY A 148 -2.18 4.73 4.67
N GLU A 149 -0.93 5.13 4.92
CA GLU A 149 -0.03 5.57 3.85
C GLU A 149 0.47 4.37 3.03
N LYS A 150 0.57 4.55 1.71
CA LYS A 150 1.22 3.56 0.84
C LYS A 150 2.73 3.72 0.92
N ILE A 151 3.45 2.62 0.78
CA ILE A 151 4.91 2.67 0.61
C ILE A 151 5.18 3.30 -0.77
N ILE A 152 5.55 4.59 -0.78
CA ILE A 152 6.03 5.24 -2.00
C ILE A 152 7.49 4.82 -2.18
N ASP A 153 7.74 4.01 -3.20
CA ASP A 153 9.10 3.63 -3.54
C ASP A 153 9.80 4.76 -4.31
N ASN A 154 10.47 5.65 -3.58
CA ASN A 154 11.25 6.74 -4.15
C ASN A 154 12.55 6.25 -4.84
N SER A 155 12.92 4.97 -4.73
CA SER A 155 14.15 4.45 -5.36
C SER A 155 14.07 4.41 -6.89
N ARG A 156 12.86 4.38 -7.48
CA ARG A 156 12.68 4.53 -8.95
C ARG A 156 13.02 5.93 -9.48
N MET A 157 13.21 6.92 -8.60
CA MET A 157 13.57 8.28 -9.02
C MET A 157 15.08 8.52 -9.05
N GLU A 158 15.90 7.57 -8.59
CA GLU A 158 17.36 7.66 -8.63
C GLU A 158 18.00 6.95 -9.85
N ASP A 159 17.24 6.13 -10.60
CA ASP A 159 17.80 5.26 -11.64
C ASP A 159 17.66 5.77 -13.10
N ASP A 160 17.00 6.91 -13.38
CA ASP A 160 16.92 7.45 -14.75
C ASP A 160 17.01 8.99 -14.84
N PRO A 161 18.21 9.54 -15.13
CA PRO A 161 18.40 10.97 -15.37
C PRO A 161 17.68 11.49 -16.63
N ASP A 162 17.40 10.63 -17.61
CA ASP A 162 16.87 11.04 -18.92
C ASP A 162 15.35 11.27 -18.87
N GLU A 163 14.61 10.51 -18.05
CA GLU A 163 13.16 10.72 -17.83
C GLU A 163 12.87 12.05 -17.10
N ILE A 164 13.75 12.45 -16.17
CA ILE A 164 13.65 13.75 -15.47
C ILE A 164 13.77 14.91 -16.46
N VAL A 165 14.64 14.80 -17.47
CA VAL A 165 14.86 15.85 -18.46
C VAL A 165 13.64 16.00 -19.36
N GLU A 166 13.04 14.91 -19.84
CA GLU A 166 11.80 14.97 -20.64
C GLU A 166 10.63 15.55 -19.82
N ALA A 167 10.46 15.14 -18.56
CA ALA A 167 9.40 15.65 -17.70
C ALA A 167 9.55 17.16 -17.34
N ILE A 168 10.79 17.68 -17.31
CA ILE A 168 11.05 19.12 -17.14
C ILE A 168 10.75 19.89 -18.43
N VAL A 169 11.12 19.32 -19.58
CA VAL A 169 10.93 19.94 -20.89
C VAL A 169 9.45 20.05 -21.25
N ASP A 170 8.63 19.06 -20.89
CA ASP A 170 7.24 18.98 -21.32
C ASP A 170 6.23 19.66 -20.38
N LYS A 171 6.69 20.26 -19.27
CA LYS A 171 5.79 20.98 -18.35
C LYS A 171 5.38 22.32 -18.96
N PRO A 172 4.11 22.56 -19.34
CA PRO A 172 3.68 23.86 -19.84
C PRO A 172 3.86 24.91 -18.73
N LYS A 173 4.63 25.97 -19.03
CA LYS A 173 4.88 27.07 -18.10
C LYS A 173 3.56 27.65 -17.61
N SER A 174 3.26 27.45 -16.33
CA SER A 174 2.07 27.97 -15.66
C SER A 174 1.98 29.50 -15.80
N HIS A 175 1.00 29.98 -16.57
CA HIS A 175 0.69 31.40 -16.74
C HIS A 175 0.27 32.11 -15.43
N LYS A 176 0.07 31.35 -14.33
CA LYS A 176 -0.36 31.89 -13.03
C LYS A 176 0.69 32.81 -12.40
N GLY A 177 1.97 32.56 -12.63
CA GLY A 177 3.06 33.41 -12.10
C GLY A 177 3.11 34.80 -12.73
N LEU A 178 2.82 34.90 -14.03
CA LEU A 178 2.82 36.17 -14.76
C LEU A 178 1.65 37.07 -14.33
N VAL A 179 0.46 36.49 -14.13
CA VAL A 179 -0.73 37.21 -13.63
C VAL A 179 -0.50 37.74 -12.22
N TRP A 180 0.10 36.93 -11.34
CA TRP A 180 0.42 37.36 -9.97
C TRP A 180 1.42 38.51 -9.93
N PHE A 181 2.43 38.49 -10.80
CA PHE A 181 3.40 39.58 -10.94
C PHE A 181 2.72 40.91 -11.33
N PHE A 182 1.82 40.90 -12.31
CA PHE A 182 1.11 42.12 -12.72
C PHE A 182 0.16 42.67 -11.65
N LEU A 183 -0.49 41.80 -10.87
CA LEU A 183 -1.36 42.22 -9.76
C LEU A 183 -0.56 42.89 -8.63
N VAL A 184 0.59 42.33 -8.25
CA VAL A 184 1.45 42.89 -7.20
C VAL A 184 2.05 44.23 -7.61
N VAL A 185 2.55 44.34 -8.84
CA VAL A 185 3.13 45.60 -9.35
C VAL A 185 2.08 46.71 -9.41
N SER A 186 0.84 46.38 -9.81
CA SER A 186 -0.28 47.34 -9.83
C SER A 186 -0.67 47.80 -8.43
N LEU A 187 -0.68 46.89 -7.44
CA LEU A 187 -0.93 47.21 -6.04
C LEU A 187 0.15 48.14 -5.46
N ILE A 188 1.44 47.84 -5.69
CA ILE A 188 2.54 48.67 -5.20
C ILE A 188 2.50 50.07 -5.84
N ALA A 189 2.23 50.17 -7.15
CA ALA A 189 2.11 51.44 -7.84
C ALA A 189 0.95 52.29 -7.30
N SER A 190 -0.22 51.68 -7.06
CA SER A 190 -1.38 52.38 -6.50
C SER A 190 -1.13 52.88 -5.06
N MET A 191 -0.43 52.09 -4.22
CA MET A 191 -0.01 52.51 -2.89
C MET A 191 0.98 53.68 -2.92
N GLY A 192 1.94 53.67 -3.87
CA GLY A 192 2.91 54.76 -4.05
C GLY A 192 2.25 56.08 -4.49
N LEU A 193 1.30 56.01 -5.42
CA LEU A 193 0.51 57.16 -5.86
C LEU A 193 -0.36 57.72 -4.73
N TRP A 194 -1.00 56.86 -3.94
CA TRP A 194 -1.80 57.28 -2.79
C TRP A 194 -0.95 57.96 -1.71
N ARG A 195 0.24 57.43 -1.42
CA ARG A 195 1.18 58.04 -0.47
C ARG A 195 1.63 59.42 -0.95
N SER A 196 1.95 59.56 -2.23
CA SER A 196 2.34 60.83 -2.85
C SER A 196 1.19 61.87 -2.82
N TYR A 197 -0.04 61.43 -3.12
CA TYR A 197 -1.24 62.28 -3.01
C TYR A 197 -1.49 62.75 -1.57
N ARG A 198 -1.33 61.86 -0.58
CA ARG A 198 -1.51 62.18 0.85
C ARG A 198 -0.46 63.18 1.35
N ILE A 199 0.78 63.08 0.88
CA ILE A 199 1.84 64.05 1.20
C ILE A 199 1.51 65.42 0.58
N ARG A 200 1.15 65.47 -0.71
CA ARG A 200 0.77 66.74 -1.38
C ARG A 200 -0.42 67.42 -0.72
N THR A 201 -1.44 66.67 -0.32
CA THR A 201 -2.62 67.23 0.38
C THR A 201 -2.29 67.73 1.78
N ARG A 202 -1.41 67.05 2.53
CA ARG A 202 -0.91 67.53 3.83
C ARG A 202 -0.07 68.80 3.70
N LEU A 203 0.84 68.87 2.73
CA LEU A 203 1.64 70.06 2.45
C LEU A 203 0.77 71.25 2.05
N LYS A 204 -0.23 71.06 1.18
CA LYS A 204 -1.21 72.10 0.83
C LYS A 204 -1.99 72.61 2.05
N ARG A 205 -2.40 71.72 2.96
CA ARG A 205 -3.08 72.11 4.21
C ARG A 205 -2.15 72.87 5.17
N HIS A 206 -0.89 72.47 5.26
CA HIS A 206 0.10 73.15 6.10
C HIS A 206 0.43 74.55 5.58
N TYR A 207 0.64 74.68 4.25
CA TYR A 207 0.88 75.97 3.61
C TYR A 207 -0.31 76.94 3.76
N ARG A 208 -1.54 76.46 3.62
CA ARG A 208 -2.75 77.27 3.89
C ARG A 208 -2.87 77.72 5.35
N LYS A 209 -2.40 76.95 6.32
CA LYS A 209 -2.39 77.37 7.73
C LYS A 209 -1.38 78.48 7.98
N ILE A 210 -0.20 78.39 7.37
CA ILE A 210 0.85 79.41 7.48
C ILE A 210 0.41 80.72 6.81
N SER A 211 -0.25 80.67 5.65
CA SER A 211 -0.72 81.87 4.94
C SER A 211 -1.88 82.61 5.62
N HIS A 212 -2.51 82.05 6.66
CA HIS A 212 -3.56 82.70 7.44
C HIS A 212 -3.06 83.27 8.78
N GLN A 213 -1.77 83.11 9.10
CA GLN A 213 -1.11 83.65 10.30
C GLN A 213 -0.12 84.80 9.98
N LEU A 214 -0.08 85.24 8.72
CA LEU A 214 0.56 86.46 8.21
C LEU A 214 -0.53 87.42 7.78
#